data_AF-A0A5P8AVE3-F1
#
_entry.id   AF-A0A5P8AVE3-F1
#
_cell.length_a   1.000
_cell.length_b   1.000
_cell.length_c   1.000
_cell.angle_alpha   90.00
_cell.angle_beta   90.00
_cell.angle_gamma   90.00
#
_symmetry.space_group_name_H-M   'P 1'
#
loop_
_entity.id
_entity.type
_entity.pdbx_description
1 polymer ?
#
loop_
_entity_poly.entity_id
_entity_poly.type
_entity_poly.pdbx_seq_one_letter_code
_entity_poly.pdbx_strand_id
1 'polypeptide(L)' 'MSSSESDGFKDIYTNIKNLLNVSEADLSFDMFKVQANLLEMILETRGINLNTLNANQISLLLFYHLGCHLKRCGV' A
#
# COMPACT_ATOMS: atom_id res chain seq x y z
N MET A 1 14.73 -15.89 3.80
CA MET A 1 13.61 -14.99 4.07
C MET A 1 12.72 -15.63 5.11
N SER A 2 12.69 -15.06 6.31
CA SER A 2 11.91 -15.62 7.42
C SER A 2 10.43 -15.33 7.20
N SER A 3 9.58 -16.34 7.40
CA SER A 3 8.13 -16.35 7.17
C SER A 3 7.32 -15.28 7.92
N SER A 4 7.96 -14.47 8.76
CA SER A 4 7.35 -13.44 9.60
C SER A 4 7.13 -12.09 8.92
N GLU A 5 7.91 -11.74 7.89
CA GLU A 5 7.76 -10.46 7.17
C GLU A 5 6.55 -10.47 6.22
N SER A 6 6.18 -11.64 5.69
CA SER A 6 5.04 -11.78 4.77
C SER A 6 3.69 -11.56 5.46
N ASP A 7 3.60 -11.86 6.75
CA ASP A 7 2.34 -11.83 7.49
C ASP A 7 1.93 -10.38 7.78
N GLY A 8 2.86 -9.55 8.28
CA GLY A 8 2.58 -8.13 8.56
C GLY A 8 2.21 -7.33 7.31
N PHE A 9 2.81 -7.64 6.16
CA PHE A 9 2.47 -6.95 4.92
C PHE A 9 1.09 -7.33 4.38
N LYS A 10 0.70 -8.60 4.57
CA LYS A 10 -0.64 -9.08 4.21
C LYS A 10 -1.73 -8.54 5.14
N ASP A 11 -1.40 -8.28 6.40
CA ASP A 11 -2.29 -7.61 7.36
C ASP A 11 -2.54 -6.15 6.96
N ILE A 12 -1.50 -5.42 6.55
CA ILE A 12 -1.63 -4.05 6.01
C ILE A 12 -2.54 -4.05 4.78
N TYR A 13 -2.31 -4.98 3.84
CA TYR A 13 -3.18 -5.16 2.68
C TYR A 13 -4.64 -5.37 3.07
N THR A 14 -4.90 -6.32 3.98
CA THR A 14 -6.26 -6.66 4.42
C THR A 14 -6.94 -5.46 5.07
N ASN A 15 -6.23 -4.73 5.93
CA ASN A 15 -6.74 -3.53 6.59
C ASN A 15 -7.05 -2.43 5.57
N ILE A 16 -6.15 -2.13 4.64
CA ILE A 16 -6.36 -1.09 3.64
C ILE A 16 -7.52 -1.44 2.71
N LYS A 17 -7.62 -2.69 2.26
CA LYS A 17 -8.73 -3.15 1.41
C LYS A 17 -10.08 -2.96 2.11
N ASN A 18 -10.15 -3.32 3.40
CA ASN A 18 -11.35 -3.14 4.21
C ASN A 18 -11.68 -1.65 4.42
N LEU A 19 -10.68 -0.81 4.69
CA LEU A 19 -10.86 0.64 4.87
C LEU A 19 -11.33 1.35 3.59
N LEU A 20 -10.85 0.90 2.44
CA LEU A 20 -11.28 1.42 1.14
C LEU A 20 -12.62 0.82 0.69
N ASN A 21 -13.12 -0.21 1.39
CA ASN A 21 -14.36 -0.93 1.09
C ASN A 21 -14.42 -1.43 -0.36
N VAL A 22 -13.33 -2.07 -0.81
CA VAL A 22 -13.19 -2.60 -2.17
C VAL A 22 -13.02 -4.11 -2.19
N SER A 23 -13.37 -4.74 -3.31
CA SER A 23 -13.27 -6.19 -3.47
C SER A 23 -11.85 -6.64 -3.86
N GLU A 24 -11.61 -7.95 -3.84
CA GLU A 24 -10.35 -8.54 -4.36
C GLU A 24 -10.19 -8.29 -5.88
N ALA A 25 -11.30 -8.09 -6.61
CA ALA A 25 -11.26 -7.80 -8.04
C ALA A 25 -10.79 -6.36 -8.31
N ASP A 26 -11.11 -5.43 -7.40
CA ASP A 26 -10.73 -4.02 -7.50
C ASP A 26 -9.29 -3.80 -7.02
N LEU A 27 -8.90 -4.49 -5.95
CA LEU A 27 -7.56 -4.42 -5.37
C LEU A 27 -7.12 -5.81 -4.93
N SER A 28 -6.41 -6.51 -5.80
CA SER A 28 -5.77 -7.79 -5.47
C SER A 28 -4.48 -7.59 -4.68
N PHE A 29 -4.02 -8.63 -3.98
CA PHE A 29 -2.77 -8.55 -3.23
C PHE A 29 -1.54 -8.26 -4.11
N ASP A 30 -1.50 -8.77 -5.35
CA ASP A 30 -0.40 -8.50 -6.26
C ASP A 30 -0.45 -7.07 -6.82
N MET A 31 -1.65 -6.54 -7.08
CA MET A 31 -1.82 -5.14 -7.44
C MET A 31 -1.42 -4.21 -6.30
N PHE A 32 -1.76 -4.57 -5.06
CA PHE A 32 -1.31 -3.88 -3.86
C PHE A 32 0.22 -3.81 -3.78
N LYS A 33 0.96 -4.91 -4.01
CA LYS A 33 2.43 -4.91 -4.05
C LYS A 33 2.98 -3.96 -5.11
N VAL A 34 2.42 -4.01 -6.33
CA VAL A 34 2.87 -3.14 -7.44
C VAL A 34 2.68 -1.67 -7.07
N GLN A 35 1.54 -1.33 -6.47
CA GLN A 35 1.26 0.04 -6.04
C GLN A 35 2.12 0.48 -4.85
N ALA A 36 2.43 -0.43 -3.91
CA ALA A 36 3.34 -0.15 -2.81
C ALA A 36 4.76 0.16 -3.32
N ASN A 37 5.28 -0.65 -4.25
CA ASN A 37 6.58 -0.39 -4.88
C ASN A 37 6.59 0.93 -5.66
N LEU A 38 5.50 1.27 -6.34
CA LEU A 38 5.38 2.56 -7.02
C LEU A 38 5.42 3.73 -6.03
N LEU A 39 4.72 3.60 -4.91
CA LEU A 39 4.76 4.62 -3.85
C LEU A 39 6.16 4.77 -3.26
N GLU A 40 6.86 3.68 -3.01
CA GLU A 40 8.27 3.69 -2.58
C GLU A 40 9.15 4.48 -3.56
N MET A 41 9.08 4.18 -4.87
CA MET A 41 9.82 4.93 -5.89
C MET A 41 9.46 6.43 -5.91
N ILE A 42 8.18 6.78 -5.71
CA ILE A 42 7.75 8.19 -5.64
C ILE A 42 8.35 8.90 -4.42
N LEU A 43 8.45 8.22 -3.28
CA LEU A 43 9.04 8.77 -2.06
C LEU A 43 10.55 8.94 -2.23
N GLU A 44 11.25 7.95 -2.79
CA GLU A 44 12.68 8.01 -3.06
C GLU A 44 13.05 9.15 -4.02
N THR A 45 12.30 9.31 -5.12
CA THR A 45 12.54 10.40 -6.09
C THR A 45 12.32 11.80 -5.50
N ARG A 46 11.62 11.90 -4.38
CA ARG A 46 11.42 13.14 -3.62
C ARG A 46 12.42 13.32 -2.48
N GLY A 47 13.38 12.41 -2.33
CA GLY A 47 14.38 12.43 -1.26
C GLY A 47 13.84 12.05 0.11
N ILE A 48 12.67 11.38 0.17
CA ILE A 48 12.08 10.91 1.43
C ILE A 48 12.71 9.55 1.78
N ASN A 49 13.43 9.50 2.90
CA ASN A 49 13.99 8.27 3.41
C ASN A 49 12.91 7.45 4.15
N LEU A 50 12.56 6.28 3.61
CA LEU A 50 11.54 5.39 4.19
C LEU A 50 11.83 4.97 5.63
N ASN A 51 13.10 4.89 6.02
CA ASN A 51 13.50 4.53 7.39
C ASN A 51 13.10 5.59 8.43
N THR A 52 12.72 6.80 7.98
CA THR A 52 12.21 7.85 8.86
C THR A 52 10.70 7.77 9.09
N LEU A 53 10.00 6.92 8.34
CA LEU A 53 8.56 6.73 8.42
C LEU A 53 8.24 5.57 9.36
N ASN A 54 7.30 5.78 10.27
CA ASN A 54 6.75 4.70 11.07
C ASN A 54 5.64 3.94 10.33
N ALA A 55 5.25 2.79 10.86
CA ALA A 55 4.23 1.92 10.25
C ALA A 55 2.89 2.63 9.97
N ASN A 56 2.46 3.54 10.85
CA ASN A 56 1.22 4.30 10.66
C ASN A 56 1.34 5.29 9.50
N GLN A 57 2.47 5.98 9.37
CA GLN A 57 2.72 6.89 8.25
C GLN A 57 2.75 6.14 6.92
N ILE A 58 3.43 5.00 6.85
CA ILE A 58 3.48 4.15 5.66
C ILE A 58 2.07 3.66 5.30
N SER A 59 1.32 3.17 6.28
CA SER A 59 -0.06 2.69 6.07
C SER A 59 -0.99 3.79 5.55
N LEU A 60 -0.88 5.01 6.08
CA LEU A 60 -1.65 6.17 5.59
C LEU A 60 -1.27 6.54 4.16
N LEU A 61 0.03 6.57 3.84
CA LEU A 61 0.49 6.88 2.49
C LEU A 61 -0.01 5.85 1.48
N LEU A 62 0.04 4.56 1.82
CA LEU A 62 -0.53 3.48 1.00
C LEU A 62 -2.04 3.64 0.83
N PHE A 63 -2.78 3.90 1.90
CA PHE A 63 -4.22 4.12 1.86
C PHE A 63 -4.60 5.26 0.89
N TYR A 64 -3.94 6.42 1.01
CA TYR A 64 -4.22 7.55 0.14
C TYR A 64 -3.80 7.30 -1.30
N HIS A 65 -2.63 6.70 -1.53
CA HIS A 65 -2.14 6.36 -2.86
C HIS A 65 -3.11 5.41 -3.58
N LEU A 66 -3.51 4.34 -2.90
CA LEU A 66 -4.43 3.33 -3.44
C LEU A 66 -5.83 3.90 -3.66
N GLY A 67 -6.39 4.66 -2.71
CA GLY A 67 -7.67 5.32 -2.89
C GLY A 67 -7.68 6.27 -4.08
N CYS A 68 -6.61 7.04 -4.29
CA CYS A 68 -6.45 7.89 -5.47
C CYS A 68 -6.37 7.07 -6.77
N HIS A 69 -5.63 5.96 -6.76
CA HIS A 69 -5.49 5.09 -7.92
C HIS A 69 -6.83 4.44 -8.30
N LEU A 70 -7.53 3.86 -7.34
CA LEU A 70 -8.83 3.20 -7.55
C LEU A 70 -9.87 4.19 -8.08
N LYS A 71 -9.95 5.38 -7.49
CA LYS A 71 -10.81 6.46 -7.99
C LYS A 71 -10.52 6.84 -9.45
N ARG A 72 -9.24 6.82 -9.86
CA ARG A 72 -8.84 7.08 -11.26
C ARG A 72 -9.23 5.94 -12.20
N CYS A 73 -9.34 4.72 -11.69
CA CYS A 73 -9.79 3.53 -12.42
C CYS A 73 -11.32 3.39 -12.46
N GLY A 74 -12.06 4.27 -11.79
CA GLY A 74 -13.52 4.23 -11.74
C GLY A 74 -14.10 3.26 -10.72
N VAL A 75 -13.27 2.85 -9.74
CA VAL A 75 -13.67 2.10 -8.54
C VAL A 75 -14.06 3.09 -7.45
#